data_AF-A0A7Y5VTJ8-F1
#
_entry.id   AF-A0A7Y5VTJ8-F1
#
_cell.length_a   1.000
_cell.length_b   1.000
_cell.length_c   1.000
_cell.angle_alpha   90.00
_cell.angle_beta   90.00
_cell.angle_gamma   90.00
#
_symmetry.space_group_name_H-M   'P 1'
#
loop_
_entity.id
_entity.type
_entity.pdbx_description
1 polymer ?
#
loop_
_entity_poly.entity_id
_entity_poly.type
_entity_poly.pdbx_seq_one_letter_code
_entity_poly.pdbx_strand_id
1 'polypeptide(L)' 'MTVHPLGGCGLADSPERGVCDPNGRAFGCPGLHVADGSVLPTPCGCPPSMTIAATAERIAEMLTQ' A
#
# COMPACT_ATOMS: atom_id res chain seq x y z
N MET A 1 7.24 -3.32 -20.53
CA MET A 1 5.92 -2.85 -20.09
C MET A 1 5.35 -3.90 -19.14
N THR A 2 5.22 -3.60 -17.84
CA THR A 2 4.59 -4.52 -16.88
C THR A 2 3.08 -4.36 -16.98
N VAL A 3 2.32 -5.46 -17.03
CA VAL A 3 0.86 -5.47 -17.12
C VAL A 3 0.17 -5.34 -15.74
N HIS A 4 0.95 -5.18 -14.67
CA HIS A 4 0.43 -5.07 -13.31
C HIS A 4 0.36 -3.60 -12.89
N PRO A 5 -0.83 -2.97 -12.82
CA PRO A 5 -0.98 -1.62 -12.30
C PRO A 5 -0.71 -1.62 -10.78
N LEU A 6 0.19 -0.74 -10.34
CA LEU A 6 0.61 -0.56 -8.94
C LEU A 6 0.70 0.94 -8.63
N GLY A 7 0.75 1.30 -7.35
CA GLY A 7 1.08 2.67 -6.91
C GLY A 7 -0.07 3.70 -6.86
N GLY A 8 -1.31 3.30 -7.13
CA GLY A 8 -2.47 4.21 -7.08
C GLY A 8 -2.77 4.84 -5.71
N CYS A 9 -2.36 4.18 -4.62
CA CYS A 9 -2.51 4.64 -3.24
C CYS A 9 -1.18 4.52 -2.48
N GLY A 10 -0.09 5.00 -3.08
CA GLY A 10 1.26 4.80 -2.56
C GLY A 10 1.45 5.19 -1.08
N LEU A 11 2.20 4.36 -0.36
CA LEU A 11 2.61 4.62 1.02
C LEU A 11 3.60 5.81 1.07
N ALA A 12 3.39 6.71 2.03
CA ALA A 12 4.27 7.85 2.27
C ALA A 12 4.32 8.23 3.75
N ASP A 13 5.30 9.07 4.09
CA ASP A 13 5.46 9.69 5.40
C ASP A 13 4.55 10.90 5.62
N SER A 14 3.99 11.46 4.55
CA SER A 14 3.10 12.63 4.61
C SER A 14 2.05 12.63 3.48
N PRO A 15 0.90 13.32 3.67
CA PRO A 15 -0.16 13.42 2.65
C PRO A 15 0.25 14.20 1.39
N GLU A 16 1.32 15.00 1.45
CA GLU A 16 1.84 15.71 0.28
C GLU A 16 2.62 14.79 -0.66
N ARG A 17 3.01 13.60 -0.18
CA ARG A 17 3.90 12.66 -0.89
C ARG A 17 3.24 11.33 -1.25
N GLY A 18 2.05 11.05 -0.74
CA GLY A 18 1.32 9.82 -1.02
C GLY A 18 -0.10 9.84 -0.46
N VAL A 19 -0.78 8.70 -0.58
CA VAL A 19 -2.20 8.56 -0.25
C VAL A 19 -2.39 7.88 1.11
N CYS A 20 -1.51 6.93 1.44
CA CYS A 20 -1.59 6.16 2.67
C CYS A 20 -0.33 6.38 3.54
N ASP A 21 -0.49 6.32 4.85
CA ASP A 21 0.63 6.25 5.78
C ASP A 21 1.34 4.89 5.71
N PRO A 22 2.48 4.67 6.39
CA PRO A 22 3.19 3.39 6.37
C PRO A 22 2.40 2.21 6.97
N ASN A 23 1.21 2.41 7.51
CA ASN A 23 0.32 1.36 8.04
C ASN A 23 -0.91 1.15 7.15
N GLY A 24 -0.90 1.71 5.93
CA GLY A 24 -1.99 1.59 4.99
C GLY A 24 -3.20 2.48 5.30
N ARG A 25 -3.14 3.37 6.29
CA ARG A 25 -4.23 4.31 6.62
C ARG A 25 -4.27 5.42 5.57
N ALA A 26 -5.42 5.63 4.94
CA ALA A 26 -5.59 6.73 4.00
C ALA A 26 -5.56 8.08 4.74
N PHE A 27 -4.72 9.00 4.28
CA PHE A 27 -4.67 10.35 4.85
C PHE A 27 -6.01 11.08 4.63
N GLY A 28 -6.50 11.77 5.64
CA GLY A 28 -7.76 12.53 5.57
C GLY A 28 -9.04 11.67 5.56
N CYS A 29 -8.93 10.35 5.62
CA CYS A 29 -10.05 9.41 5.60
C CYS A 29 -10.03 8.53 6.86
N PRO A 30 -10.57 8.98 8.01
CA PRO A 30 -10.55 8.22 9.25
C PRO A 30 -11.23 6.85 9.10
N GLY A 31 -10.54 5.80 9.55
CA GLY A 31 -11.04 4.42 9.51
C GLY A 31 -10.95 3.73 8.14
N LEU A 32 -10.35 4.37 7.13
CA LEU A 32 -10.12 3.77 5.82
C LEU A 32 -8.67 3.29 5.70
N HIS A 33 -8.49 2.03 5.29
CA HIS A 33 -7.19 1.43 5.02
C HIS A 33 -7.16 0.78 3.63
N VAL A 34 -5.98 0.75 3.03
CA VAL A 34 -5.72 0.12 1.73
C VAL A 34 -4.65 -0.95 1.91
N ALA A 35 -4.90 -2.17 1.43
CA ALA A 35 -4.03 -3.33 1.58
C ALA A 35 -3.98 -4.15 0.28
N ASP A 36 -3.54 -3.52 -0.82
CA ASP A 36 -3.45 -4.13 -2.15
C ASP A 36 -2.19 -3.65 -2.91
N GLY A 37 -2.07 -3.96 -4.21
CA GLY A 37 -0.93 -3.52 -5.02
C GLY A 37 -0.85 -2.00 -5.27
N SER A 38 -1.91 -1.25 -5.01
CA SER A 38 -1.90 0.21 -5.16
C SER A 38 -1.00 0.90 -4.14
N VAL A 39 -0.70 0.25 -3.00
CA VAL A 39 0.17 0.85 -1.97
C VAL A 39 1.66 0.67 -2.26
N LEU A 40 2.02 -0.21 -3.20
CA LEU A 40 3.41 -0.46 -3.56
C LEU A 40 4.01 0.75 -4.31
N PRO A 41 5.18 1.27 -3.89
CA PRO A 41 5.72 2.51 -4.43
C PRO A 41 6.25 2.36 -5.87
N THR A 42 6.70 1.16 -6.25
CA THR A 42 7.26 0.87 -7.57
C THR A 42 7.06 -0.60 -7.95
N PRO A 43 7.14 -0.94 -9.25
CA PRO A 43 7.12 -2.33 -9.70
C PRO A 43 8.28 -3.17 -9.14
N CYS A 44 7.98 -4.38 -8.69
CA CYS A 44 8.91 -5.28 -8.02
C CYS A 44 9.92 -5.98 -8.94
N GLY A 45 9.86 -5.72 -10.26
CA GLY A 45 10.68 -6.42 -11.29
C GLY A 45 10.28 -7.89 -11.55
N CYS A 46 9.40 -8.45 -10.72
CA CYS A 46 8.82 -9.79 -10.81
C CYS A 46 7.28 -9.70 -10.64
N PRO A 47 6.53 -10.81 -10.81
CA PRO A 47 5.11 -10.84 -10.50
C PRO A 47 4.84 -10.39 -9.05
N PRO A 48 3.99 -9.37 -8.83
CA PRO A 48 3.93 -8.67 -7.54
C PRO A 48 3.08 -9.40 -6.48
N SER A 49 2.44 -10.53 -6.81
CA SER A 49 1.44 -11.19 -5.96
C SER A 49 1.95 -11.47 -4.53
N MET A 50 3.16 -12.03 -4.38
CA MET A 50 3.72 -12.29 -3.05
C MET A 50 4.11 -11.01 -2.29
N THR A 51 4.57 -9.97 -2.99
CA THR A 51 4.86 -8.67 -2.37
C THR A 51 3.58 -7.99 -1.88
N ILE A 52 2.49 -8.09 -2.66
CA ILE A 52 1.17 -7.61 -2.26
C ILE A 52 0.70 -8.36 -1.01
N ALA A 53 0.77 -9.70 -1.02
CA ALA A 53 0.35 -10.52 0.11
C ALA A 53 1.13 -10.17 1.39
N ALA A 54 2.45 -10.11 1.33
CA ALA A 54 3.29 -9.76 2.48
C ALA A 54 2.99 -8.34 3.02
N THR A 55 2.74 -7.38 2.11
CA THR A 55 2.40 -6.00 2.51
C THR A 55 1.02 -5.95 3.16
N ALA A 56 0.04 -6.66 2.61
CA ALA A 56 -1.32 -6.74 3.14
C ALA A 56 -1.35 -7.42 4.52
N GLU A 57 -0.58 -8.48 4.72
CA GLU A 57 -0.43 -9.14 6.03
C GLU A 57 0.11 -8.18 7.09
N ARG A 58 1.17 -7.42 6.78
CA ARG A 58 1.72 -6.41 7.71
C ARG A 58 0.67 -5.35 8.06
N ILE A 59 -0.10 -4.87 7.09
CA ILE A 59 -1.16 -3.86 7.32
C ILE A 59 -2.26 -4.45 8.21
N ALA A 60 -2.64 -5.70 7.99
CA ALA A 60 -3.63 -6.40 8.81
C ALA A 60 -3.16 -6.55 10.26
N GLU A 61 -1.88 -6.85 10.50
CA GLU A 61 -1.31 -6.92 11.85
C GLU A 61 -1.48 -5.59 12.60
N MET A 62 -1.20 -4.47 11.93
CA MET A 62 -1.35 -3.11 12.48
C MET A 62 -2.81 -2.70 12.76
N LEU A 63 -3.81 -3.42 12.24
CA LEU A 63 -5.22 -3.19 12.56
C LEU A 63 -5.64 -3.79 13.90
N THR A 64 -4.89 -4.79 14.36
CA THR A 64 -5.20 -5.56 15.58
C THR A 64 -4.42 -5.11 16.81
N GLN A 65 -3.48 -4.18 16.63
CA GLN A 65 -2.70 -3.52 17.69
C GLN A 65 -3.37 -2.23 18.13
#